data_AF-A0A2K0JKF8-F1
#
_entry.id   AF-A0A2K0JKF8-F1
#
_cell.length_a   1.000
_cell.length_b   1.000
_cell.length_c   1.000
_cell.angle_alpha   90.00
_cell.angle_beta   90.00
_cell.angle_gamma   90.00
#
_symmetry.space_group_name_H-M   'P 1'
#
loop_
_entity.id
_entity.type
_entity.pdbx_description
1 polymer ?
#
loop_
_entity_poly.entity_id
_entity_poly.type
_entity_poly.pdbx_seq_one_letter_code
_entity_poly.pdbx_strand_id
1 'polypeptide(L)' 'MFAVARILGNPEIYINHTLASRLALFISGDVNAESIYDAYFYIDFSSVLIIATGIYIVVMKLINKIRKK' A
#
# COMPACT_ATOMS: atom_id res chain seq x y z
N MET A 1 3.94 -5.37 9.28
CA MET A 1 2.96 -4.45 8.65
C MET A 1 2.99 -3.07 9.31
N PHE A 2 2.79 -2.96 10.64
CA PHE A 2 2.82 -1.66 11.35
C PHE A 2 4.08 -0.82 11.11
N ALA A 3 5.27 -1.42 11.09
CA ALA A 3 6.51 -0.70 10.78
C ALA A 3 6.50 -0.10 9.37
N VAL A 4 5.99 -0.83 8.37
CA VAL A 4 5.89 -0.37 6.98
C VAL A 4 4.90 0.79 6.87
N ALA A 5 3.71 0.65 7.48
CA ALA A 5 2.72 1.73 7.53
C ALA A 5 3.29 3.00 8.19
N ARG A 6 4.02 2.85 9.30
CA ARG A 6 4.63 3.99 10.01
C ARG A 6 5.67 4.72 9.16
N ILE A 7 6.43 3.99 8.34
CA ILE A 7 7.47 4.53 7.45
C ILE A 7 6.86 5.26 6.26
N LEU A 8 5.81 4.70 5.64
CA LEU A 8 5.12 5.34 4.51
C LEU A 8 4.46 6.66 4.91
N GLY A 9 3.98 6.78 6.14
CA GLY A 9 3.43 8.03 6.66
C GLY A 9 2.05 8.33 6.09
N ASN A 10 1.74 9.61 5.87
CA ASN A 10 0.42 10.00 5.39
C ASN A 10 0.27 9.62 3.89
N PRO A 11 -0.80 8.89 3.50
CA PRO A 11 -1.09 8.55 2.11
C PRO A 11 -1.06 9.72 1.13
N GLU A 12 -1.50 10.90 1.54
CA GLU A 12 -1.54 12.09 0.69
C GLU A 12 -0.15 12.56 0.20
N ILE A 13 0.91 12.16 0.90
CA ILE A 13 2.29 12.55 0.58
C ILE A 13 2.84 11.74 -0.60
N TYR A 14 2.44 10.48 -0.73
CA TYR A 14 3.08 9.55 -1.67
C TYR A 14 2.11 8.92 -2.68
N ILE A 15 0.80 9.02 -2.46
CA ILE A 15 -0.22 8.56 -3.41
C ILE A 15 -0.57 9.70 -4.35
N ASN A 16 -0.45 9.42 -5.64
CA ASN A 16 -0.83 10.37 -6.68
C ASN A 16 -2.34 10.66 -6.64
N HIS A 17 -2.72 11.94 -6.58
CA HIS A 17 -4.12 12.33 -6.49
C HIS A 17 -4.96 11.83 -7.67
N THR A 18 -4.46 11.92 -8.91
CA THR A 18 -5.16 11.43 -10.10
C THR A 18 -5.41 9.91 -10.03
N LEU A 19 -4.47 9.15 -9.46
CA LEU A 19 -4.67 7.72 -9.22
C LEU A 19 -5.82 7.49 -8.22
N ALA A 20 -5.80 8.21 -7.09
CA ALA A 20 -6.86 8.14 -6.09
C ALA A 20 -8.23 8.54 -6.66
N SER A 21 -8.33 9.64 -7.41
CA SER A 21 -9.59 10.06 -8.05
C SER A 21 -10.12 9.02 -9.05
N ARG A 22 -9.24 8.39 -9.83
CA ARG A 22 -9.64 7.33 -10.77
C ARG A 22 -10.14 6.10 -10.03
N LEU A 23 -9.50 5.72 -8.94
CA LEU A 23 -9.94 4.61 -8.12
C LEU A 23 -11.26 4.93 -7.41
N ALA A 24 -11.43 6.15 -6.91
CA ALA A 24 -12.68 6.63 -6.34
C ALA A 24 -13.83 6.55 -7.35
N LEU A 25 -13.61 7.03 -8.58
CA LEU A 25 -14.58 6.91 -9.67
C LEU A 25 -14.87 5.45 -10.02
N PHE A 26 -13.85 4.59 -10.01
CA PHE A 26 -14.00 3.16 -10.33
C PHE A 26 -14.81 2.40 -9.27
N ILE A 27 -14.57 2.66 -7.99
CA ILE A 27 -15.22 1.94 -6.89
C ILE A 27 -16.60 2.53 -6.58
N SER A 28 -16.68 3.86 -6.48
CA SER A 28 -17.87 4.55 -5.96
C SER A 28 -18.74 5.17 -7.04
N GLY A 29 -18.28 5.22 -8.30
CA GLY A 29 -19.02 5.83 -9.41
C GLY A 29 -19.06 7.37 -9.38
N ASP A 30 -18.45 7.98 -8.37
CA ASP A 30 -18.39 9.43 -8.17
C ASP A 30 -17.07 9.84 -7.51
N VAL A 31 -16.63 11.07 -7.79
CA VAL A 31 -15.42 11.68 -7.23
C VAL A 31 -15.82 12.81 -6.31
N ASN A 32 -15.92 12.49 -5.02
CA ASN A 32 -16.19 13.43 -3.95
C ASN A 32 -15.18 13.23 -2.80
N ALA A 33 -15.28 14.05 -1.77
CA ALA A 33 -14.30 14.04 -0.67
C ALA A 33 -14.25 12.69 0.05
N GLU A 34 -15.40 12.04 0.26
CA GLU A 34 -15.49 10.74 0.93
C GLU A 34 -14.89 9.63 0.05
N SER A 35 -15.30 9.56 -1.23
CA SER A 35 -14.82 8.51 -2.14
C SER A 35 -13.31 8.63 -2.43
N ILE A 36 -12.78 9.86 -2.49
CA ILE A 36 -11.33 10.08 -2.61
C ILE A 36 -10.61 9.62 -1.34
N TYR A 37 -11.13 9.93 -0.16
CA TYR A 37 -10.52 9.51 1.11
C TYR A 37 -10.47 7.98 1.22
N ASP A 38 -11.56 7.30 0.87
CA ASP A 38 -11.61 5.83 0.82
C ASP A 38 -10.61 5.26 -0.19
N ALA A 39 -10.48 5.89 -1.37
CA ALA A 39 -9.49 5.49 -2.36
C ALA A 39 -8.05 5.63 -1.85
N TYR A 40 -7.71 6.73 -1.17
CA TYR A 40 -6.42 6.89 -0.50
C TYR A 40 -6.17 5.78 0.53
N PHE A 41 -7.17 5.47 1.35
CA PHE A 41 -7.08 4.39 2.35
C PHE A 41 -6.83 3.03 1.69
N TYR A 42 -7.57 2.68 0.64
CA TYR A 42 -7.40 1.39 -0.03
C TYR A 42 -6.04 1.26 -0.71
N ILE A 43 -5.54 2.33 -1.33
CA ILE A 43 -4.21 2.33 -1.94
C ILE A 43 -3.13 2.23 -0.85
N ASP A 44 -3.26 2.95 0.26
CA ASP A 44 -2.32 2.91 1.40
C ASP A 44 -2.23 1.51 1.99
N PHE A 45 -3.39 0.95 2.33
CA PHE A 45 -3.49 -0.38 2.91
C PHE A 45 -2.89 -1.44 1.98
N SER A 46 -3.23 -1.40 0.69
CA SER A 46 -2.68 -2.32 -0.31
C SER A 46 -1.17 -2.16 -0.46
N SER A 47 -0.65 -0.94 -0.44
CA SER A 47 0.79 -0.66 -0.53
C SER A 47 1.55 -1.25 0.67
N VAL A 48 1.02 -1.07 1.89
CA VAL A 48 1.57 -1.68 3.11
C VAL A 48 1.58 -3.20 3.02
N LEU A 49 0.49 -3.82 2.56
CA LEU A 49 0.40 -5.27 2.40
C LEU A 49 1.44 -5.81 1.40
N ILE A 50 1.55 -5.19 0.23
CA ILE A 50 2.46 -5.61 -0.84
C ILE A 50 3.91 -5.49 -0.37
N ILE A 51 4.29 -4.34 0.21
CA ILE A 51 5.65 -4.12 0.69
C ILE A 51 5.99 -5.08 1.84
N ALA A 52 5.11 -5.24 2.82
CA ALA A 52 5.35 -6.16 3.94
C ALA A 52 5.52 -7.61 3.47
N THR A 53 4.69 -8.03 2.50
CA THR A 53 4.77 -9.38 1.90
C THR A 53 6.06 -9.54 1.10
N GLY A 54 6.45 -8.54 0.30
CA GLY A 54 7.71 -8.53 -0.43
C GLY A 54 8.92 -8.67 0.49
N ILE A 55 8.96 -7.89 1.59
CA ILE A 55 10.00 -7.99 2.61
C ILE A 55 10.04 -9.41 3.20
N TYR A 56 8.89 -9.96 3.60
CA TYR A 56 8.82 -11.30 4.17
C TYR A 56 9.39 -12.36 3.21
N ILE A 57 8.98 -12.33 1.94
CA ILE A 57 9.47 -13.27 0.93
C ILE A 57 10.99 -13.16 0.75
N VAL A 58 11.52 -11.94 0.64
CA VAL A 58 12.96 -11.70 0.49
C VAL A 58 13.73 -12.21 1.70
N VAL A 59 13.29 -11.86 2.91
CA VAL A 59 13.91 -12.30 4.17
C VAL A 59 13.91 -13.82 4.27
N MET A 60 12.78 -14.48 4.01
CA MET A 60 12.70 -15.94 4.07
C MET A 60 13.58 -16.61 3.00
N LYS A 61 13.66 -16.05 1.80
CA LYS A 61 14.60 -16.53 0.76
C LYS A 61 16.05 -16.42 1.22
N LEU A 62 16.44 -15.30 1.84
CA LEU A 62 17.79 -15.10 2.38
C LEU A 62 18.10 -16.08 3.51
N ILE A 63 17.19 -16.23 4.48
CA ILE A 63 17.34 -17.19 5.59
C ILE A 63 17.48 -18.61 5.05
N ASN A 64 16.63 -19.02 4.12
CA ASN A 64 16.70 -20.36 3.53
C ASN A 64 17.99 -20.57 2.74
N LYS A 65 18.50 -19.54 2.05
CA LYS A 65 19.79 -19.60 1.35
C LYS A 65 20.96 -19.78 2.33
N ILE A 66 20.91 -19.09 3.47
CA ILE A 66 21.93 -19.23 4.53
C ILE A 66 21.86 -20.62 5.18
N ARG A 67 20.66 -21.14 5.44
CA ARG A 67 20.45 -22.46 6.09
C ARG A 67 20.70 -23.67 5.18
N LYS A 68 20.63 -23.50 3.86
CA LYS A 68 20.96 -24.54 2.87
C LYS A 68 22.47 -24.63 2.57
N LYS A 69 23.26 -23.76 3.17
CA LYS A 69 24.72 -23.79 3.13
C LYS A 69 25.23 -24.49 4.39
#